data_AF-A0A317HFU1-F1
#
_entry.id   AF-A0A317HFU1-F1
#
_cell.length_a   1.000
_cell.length_b   1.000
_cell.length_c   1.000
_cell.angle_alpha   90.00
_cell.angle_beta   90.00
_cell.angle_gamma   90.00
#
_symmetry.space_group_name_H-M   'P 1'
#
loop_
_entity.id
_entity.type
_entity.pdbx_description
1 polymer ?
#
loop_
_entity_poly.entity_id
_entity_poly.type
_entity_poly.pdbx_seq_one_letter_code
_entity_poly.pdbx_strand_id
1 'polypeptide(L)'
;MKNIINYYAAIVLPFIGIILLLLNGFGGWFFLILFLIYFLVYRPLMSGYRLVALGVIKKSQIWRNWIPGWNFRHFTLLWFNKP
;
A
#
# COMPACT_ATOMS: atom_id res chain seq x y z
N MET A 1 1.01 -8.84 8.33
CA MET A 1 -0.33 -8.58 7.77
C MET A 1 -0.93 -9.85 7.18
N LYS A 2 -1.17 -10.89 8.00
CA LYS A 2 -1.90 -12.09 7.55
C LYS A 2 -3.41 -11.85 7.55
N ASN A 3 -3.89 -11.07 8.52
CA ASN A 3 -5.28 -10.62 8.56
C ASN A 3 -5.50 -9.50 7.53
N ILE A 4 -6.48 -9.71 6.66
CA ILE A 4 -6.92 -8.80 5.61
C ILE A 4 -7.43 -7.47 6.17
N ILE A 5 -8.06 -7.47 7.35
CA ILE A 5 -8.56 -6.25 8.01
C ILE A 5 -7.39 -5.33 8.40
N ASN A 6 -6.33 -5.88 9.00
CA ASN A 6 -5.15 -5.11 9.38
C ASN A 6 -4.46 -4.50 8.15
N TYR A 7 -4.46 -5.20 7.02
CA TYR A 7 -3.94 -4.67 5.77
C TYR A 7 -4.79 -3.50 5.25
N TYR A 8 -6.12 -3.66 5.26
CA TYR A 8 -7.01 -2.57 4.86
C TYR A 8 -6.88 -1.37 5.78
N ALA A 9 -6.84 -1.56 7.10
CA ALA A 9 -6.60 -0.49 8.05
C ALA A 9 -5.26 0.24 7.78
N ALA A 10 -4.19 -0.51 7.53
CA ALA A 10 -2.87 0.05 7.26
C ALA A 10 -2.79 0.88 5.97
N ILE A 11 -3.69 0.67 5.00
CA ILE A 11 -3.75 1.44 3.74
C ILE A 11 -4.77 2.57 3.84
N VAL A 12 -5.96 2.28 4.40
CA VAL A 12 -7.08 3.22 4.46
C VAL A 12 -6.83 4.33 5.47
N LEU A 13 -6.28 4.04 6.66
CA LEU A 13 -6.07 5.06 7.68
C LEU A 13 -5.11 6.18 7.23
N PRO A 14 -3.91 5.89 6.67
CA PRO A 14 -3.02 6.94 6.17
C PRO A 14 -3.65 7.73 5.02
N PHE A 15 -4.40 7.05 4.15
CA PHE A 15 -5.09 7.71 3.04
C PHE A 15 -6.14 8.71 3.53
N ILE A 16 -6.98 8.31 4.49
CA ILE A 16 -7.96 9.19 5.13
C ILE A 16 -7.24 10.37 5.77
N GLY A 17 -6.14 10.14 6.49
CA GLY A 17 -5.33 11.21 7.09
C GLY A 17 -4.86 12.25 6.05
N ILE A 18 -4.36 11.80 4.91
CA ILE A 18 -3.92 12.68 3.82
C ILE A 18 -5.09 13.49 3.23
N ILE A 19 -6.26 12.88 3.06
CA ILE A 19 -7.47 13.57 2.58
C ILE A 19 -7.97 14.60 3.61
N LEU A 20 -7.97 14.26 4.90
CA LEU A 20 -8.35 15.20 5.96
C LEU A 20 -7.44 16.42 5.98
N LEU A 21 -6.13 16.25 5.76
CA LEU A 21 -5.19 17.38 5.65
C LEU A 21 -5.57 18.30 4.49
N LEU A 22 -5.96 17.76 3.33
CA LEU A 22 -6.45 18.56 2.21
C LEU A 22 -7.71 19.36 2.58
N LEU A 23 -8.68 18.71 3.24
CA LEU A 23 -9.95 19.32 3.62
C LEU A 23 -9.80 20.43 4.68
N ASN A 24 -8.75 20.36 5.51
CA ASN A 24 -8.44 21.39 6.50
C ASN A 24 -7.60 22.56 5.93
N GLY A 25 -7.47 22.64 4.61
CA GLY A 25 -6.82 23.79 3.95
C GLY A 25 -5.30 23.79 4.03
N PHE A 26 -4.66 22.65 4.32
CA PHE A 26 -3.21 22.54 4.16
C PHE A 26 -2.83 22.79 2.70
N GLY A 27 -1.72 23.50 2.48
CA GLY A 27 -1.32 23.95 1.14
C GLY A 27 -1.27 22.80 0.12
N GLY A 28 -1.81 23.05 -1.09
CA GLY A 28 -1.97 22.01 -2.12
C GLY A 28 -0.68 21.26 -2.48
N TRP A 29 0.47 21.93 -2.43
CA TRP A 29 1.78 21.31 -2.64
C TRP A 29 2.15 20.30 -1.55
N PHE A 30 1.84 20.60 -0.29
CA PHE A 30 2.09 19.70 0.84
C PHE A 30 1.25 18.43 0.72
N PHE A 31 -0.04 18.59 0.39
CA PHE A 31 -0.91 17.46 0.08
C PHE A 31 -0.35 16.61 -1.06
N LEU A 32 0.05 17.24 -2.17
CA LEU A 32 0.53 16.54 -3.36
C LEU A 32 1.80 15.73 -3.08
N ILE A 33 2.75 16.30 -2.33
CA ILE A 33 3.97 15.58 -1.92
C ILE A 33 3.64 14.38 -1.02
N LEU A 34 2.82 14.58 0.01
CA LEU A 34 2.40 13.49 0.90
C LEU A 34 1.64 12.39 0.15
N PHE A 35 0.76 12.78 -0.76
CA PHE A 35 0.01 11.86 -1.61
C PHE A 35 0.94 11.05 -2.51
N LEU A 36 1.93 11.68 -3.13
CA LEU A 36 2.93 10.99 -3.95
C LEU A 36 3.79 10.02 -3.12
N ILE A 37 4.26 10.44 -1.95
CA ILE A 37 5.01 9.55 -1.04
C ILE A 37 4.15 8.36 -0.62
N TYR A 38 2.89 8.61 -0.29
CA TYR A 38 1.95 7.56 0.09
C TYR A 38 1.73 6.57 -1.07
N PHE A 39 1.42 7.08 -2.27
CA PHE A 39 1.08 6.23 -3.41
C PHE A 39 2.29 5.51 -4.01
N LEU A 40 3.43 6.20 -4.10
CA LEU A 40 4.63 5.67 -4.74
C LEU A 40 5.52 4.91 -3.77
N VAL A 41 5.55 5.21 -2.47
CA VAL A 41 6.49 4.55 -1.54
C VAL A 41 5.74 3.67 -0.54
N TYR A 42 4.81 4.25 0.21
CA TYR A 42 4.14 3.55 1.31
C TYR A 42 3.24 2.41 0.82
N ARG A 43 2.42 2.65 -0.22
CA ARG A 43 1.47 1.65 -0.74
C ARG A 43 2.18 0.40 -1.30
N PRO A 44 3.20 0.49 -2.19
CA PRO A 44 3.91 -0.68 -2.68
C PRO A 44 4.62 -1.46 -1.56
N LEU A 45 5.18 -0.76 -0.58
CA LEU A 45 5.77 -1.37 0.61
C LEU A 45 4.76 -2.19 1.39
N MET A 46 3.59 -1.63 1.71
CA MET A 46 2.57 -2.32 2.48
C MET A 46 2.02 -3.56 1.77
N SER A 47 1.80 -3.46 0.46
CA SER A 47 1.48 -4.63 -0.37
C SER A 47 2.59 -5.70 -0.32
N GLY A 48 3.86 -5.29 -0.29
CA GLY A 48 5.01 -6.21 -0.27
C GLY A 48 5.14 -6.91 1.06
N TYR A 49 5.00 -6.17 2.15
CA TYR A 49 4.95 -6.71 3.50
C TYR A 49 3.80 -7.70 3.68
N ARG A 50 2.66 -7.48 3.03
CA ARG A 50 1.57 -8.46 3.03
C ARG A 50 1.93 -9.74 2.27
N LEU A 51 2.48 -9.63 1.06
CA LEU A 51 2.91 -10.80 0.28
C LEU A 51 3.98 -11.62 1.00
N VAL A 52 4.91 -10.96 1.67
CA VAL A 52 5.92 -11.63 2.52
C VAL A 52 5.25 -12.33 3.71
N ALA A 53 4.30 -11.67 4.37
CA ALA A 53 3.57 -12.26 5.50
C ALA A 53 2.70 -13.46 5.09
N LEU A 54 2.24 -13.50 3.83
CA LEU A 54 1.53 -14.62 3.23
C LEU A 54 2.46 -15.73 2.70
N GLY A 55 3.79 -15.53 2.74
CA GLY A 55 4.77 -16.50 2.25
C GLY A 55 4.88 -16.58 0.72
N VAL A 56 4.26 -15.65 -0.01
CA VAL A 56 4.25 -15.65 -1.48
C VAL A 56 5.58 -15.18 -2.07
N ILE A 57 6.23 -14.22 -1.40
CA ILE A 57 7.49 -13.61 -1.85
C ILE A 57 8.48 -13.51 -0.70
N LYS A 58 9.78 -13.47 -1.01
CA LYS A 58 10.83 -13.20 0.00
C LYS A 58 10.94 -11.70 0.27
N LYS A 59 11.43 -11.32 1.47
CA LYS A 59 11.63 -9.89 1.84
C LYS A 59 12.52 -9.13 0.84
N SER A 60 13.51 -9.80 0.25
CA SER A 60 14.37 -9.23 -0.79
C SER A 60 13.62 -8.87 -2.09
N GLN A 61 12.45 -9.46 -2.31
CA GLN A 61 11.63 -9.24 -3.50
C GLN A 61 10.60 -8.12 -3.33
N ILE A 62 10.50 -7.48 -2.15
CA ILE A 62 9.54 -6.38 -1.91
C ILE A 62 9.70 -5.25 -2.94
N TRP A 63 10.94 -4.93 -3.32
CA TRP A 63 11.25 -3.90 -4.32
C TRP A 63 10.60 -4.15 -5.68
N ARG A 64 10.27 -5.41 -6.00
CA ARG A 64 9.58 -5.76 -7.26
C ARG A 64 8.14 -5.24 -7.31
N ASN A 65 7.57 -4.81 -6.17
CA ASN A 65 6.25 -4.19 -6.14
C ASN A 65 6.15 -2.84 -6.84
N TRP A 66 7.29 -2.16 -7.04
CA TRP A 66 7.35 -0.94 -7.83
C TRP A 66 7.31 -1.20 -9.32
N ILE A 67 7.51 -2.44 -9.76
CA ILE A 67 7.43 -2.81 -11.16
C ILE A 67 5.94 -2.97 -11.50
N PRO A 68 5.37 -2.06 -12.33
CA PRO A 68 4.00 -2.22 -12.79
C PRO A 68 3.87 -3.56 -13.52
N GLY A 69 2.79 -4.30 -13.29
CA GLY A 69 2.62 -5.63 -13.89
C GLY A 69 3.04 -6.80 -12.98
N TRP A 70 4.05 -6.64 -12.12
CA TRP A 70 4.62 -7.76 -11.35
C TRP A 70 3.62 -8.37 -10.36
N ASN A 71 2.82 -7.53 -9.70
CA ASN A 71 1.84 -7.94 -8.71
C ASN A 71 0.51 -8.43 -9.26
N PHE A 72 0.27 -8.35 -10.58
CA PHE A 72 -1.02 -8.79 -11.15
C PHE A 72 -1.26 -10.28 -10.90
N ARG A 73 -0.19 -11.09 -10.91
CA ARG A 73 -0.27 -12.53 -10.57
C ARG A 73 -0.63 -12.80 -9.12
N HIS A 74 -0.47 -11.82 -8.23
CA HIS A 74 -0.76 -11.93 -6.81
C HIS A 74 -1.90 -11.01 -6.36
N PHE A 75 -2.61 -10.38 -7.30
CA PHE A 75 -3.68 -9.43 -7.02
C PHE A 75 -4.83 -10.09 -6.27
N THR A 76 -5.25 -11.28 -6.69
CA THR A 76 -6.29 -12.07 -6.00
C THR A 76 -5.89 -12.42 -4.56
N LEU A 77 -4.64 -12.81 -4.34
CA LEU A 77 -4.10 -13.10 -3.00
C LEU A 77 -4.02 -11.84 -2.12
N LEU A 78 -3.61 -10.71 -2.69
CA LEU A 78 -3.52 -9.42 -2.00
C LEU A 78 -4.87 -8.86 -1.57
N TRP A 79 -5.94 -9.10 -2.33
CA TRP A 79 -7.23 -8.45 -2.08
C TRP A 79 -8.28 -9.41 -1.50
N PHE A 80 -8.22 -10.70 -1.84
CA PHE A 80 -9.25 -11.68 -1.48
C PHE A 80 -8.76 -12.81 -0.58
N ASN A 81 -7.45 -12.88 -0.29
CA ASN A 81 -6.86 -13.93 0.57
C ASN A 81 -7.29 -15.36 0.18
N LYS A 82 -7.56 -15.58 -1.11
CA LYS A 82 -7.91 -16.87 -1.70
C LYS A 82 -6.80 -17.26 -2.68
N PRO A 83 -6.29 -18.50 -2.62
CA PRO A 83 -5.36 -19.03 -3.60
C PRO A 83 -5.98 -19.11 -4.99
#